data_AF-A0A3C1NCN8-F1
#
_entry.id   AF-A0A3C1NCN8-F1
#
_cell.length_a   1.000
_cell.length_b   1.000
_cell.length_c   1.000
_cell.angle_alpha   90.00
_cell.angle_beta   90.00
_cell.angle_gamma   90.00
#
_symmetry.space_group_name_H-M   'P 1'
#
loop_
_entity.id
_entity.type
_entity.pdbx_description
1 polymer ?
#
loop_
_entity_poly.entity_id
_entity_poly.type
_entity_poly.pdbx_seq_one_letter_code
_entity_poly.pdbx_strand_id
1 'polypeptide(L)'
;TARYYTPSGRSIQAKGIEPEAVVEEELPDDLKAKADLQNTKGEANLRGHLKGEGEEEGAKGEGNDEEESGSSSYVAPEKDKDTQLQYALDILRGIKSVDTDAKKKAEAN
;
A
#
# COMPACT_ATOMS: atom_id res chain seq x y z
N THR A 1 22.32 3.29 -12.05
CA THR A 1 21.11 2.56 -11.61
C THR A 1 20.05 2.71 -12.70
N ALA A 2 19.06 1.82 -12.77
CA ALA A 2 18.00 1.85 -13.79
C ALA A 2 16.63 2.00 -13.10
N ARG A 3 15.68 2.68 -13.76
CA ARG A 3 14.30 2.87 -13.28
C ARG A 3 13.39 1.79 -13.86
N TYR A 4 12.40 1.37 -13.08
CA TYR A 4 11.38 0.41 -13.48
C TYR A 4 10.01 1.07 -13.54
N TYR A 5 9.22 0.64 -14.51
CA TYR A 5 7.89 1.18 -14.79
C TYR A 5 6.88 0.05 -14.89
N THR A 6 5.67 0.33 -14.43
CA THR A 6 4.50 -0.52 -14.67
C THR A 6 4.15 -0.56 -16.17
N PRO A 7 3.36 -1.54 -16.64
CA PRO A 7 2.91 -1.57 -18.04
C PRO A 7 2.17 -0.32 -18.50
N SER A 8 1.55 0.44 -17.58
CA SER A 8 0.91 1.73 -17.85
C SER A 8 1.89 2.91 -17.90
N GLY A 9 3.19 2.68 -17.68
CA GLY A 9 4.23 3.70 -17.72
C GLY A 9 4.43 4.49 -16.42
N ARG A 10 3.75 4.13 -15.32
CA ARG A 10 3.95 4.75 -14.00
C ARG A 10 5.18 4.17 -13.30
N SER A 11 6.08 5.02 -12.80
CA SER A 11 7.14 4.63 -11.86
C SER A 11 6.57 4.36 -10.47
N ILE A 12 7.17 3.38 -9.79
CA ILE A 12 6.79 2.95 -8.43
C ILE A 12 7.93 3.10 -7.44
N GLN A 13 9.04 3.70 -7.86
CA GLN A 13 10.23 3.94 -7.05
C GLN A 13 9.87 4.78 -5.82
N ALA A 14 10.27 4.32 -4.64
CA ALA A 14 10.01 4.98 -3.36
C ALA A 14 8.51 5.21 -3.03
N LYS A 15 7.59 4.64 -3.80
CA LYS A 15 6.12 4.74 -3.62
C LYS A 15 5.44 3.38 -3.53
N GLY A 16 5.95 2.38 -4.26
CA GLY A 16 5.35 1.06 -4.33
C GLY A 16 4.10 0.98 -5.21
N ILE A 17 3.36 -0.12 -5.03
CA ILE A 17 2.11 -0.39 -5.75
C ILE A 17 0.95 0.08 -4.90
N GLU A 18 0.09 0.90 -5.48
CA GLU A 18 -1.15 1.35 -4.85
C GLU A 18 -2.16 0.20 -4.82
N PRO A 19 -2.63 -0.22 -3.62
CA PRO A 19 -3.58 -1.31 -3.51
C PRO A 19 -4.98 -0.87 -3.93
N GLU A 20 -5.74 -1.80 -4.52
CA GLU A 20 -7.15 -1.55 -4.87
C GLU A 20 -8.07 -1.58 -3.64
N ALA A 21 -7.67 -2.27 -2.57
CA ALA A 21 -8.35 -2.28 -1.27
C ALA A 21 -7.32 -2.17 -0.15
N VAL A 22 -7.54 -1.19 0.73
CA VAL A 22 -6.73 -1.01 1.95
C VAL A 22 -7.45 -1.68 3.11
N VAL A 23 -6.77 -2.60 3.78
CA VAL A 23 -7.26 -3.28 5.00
C VAL A 23 -6.19 -3.13 6.06
N GLU A 24 -6.49 -2.34 7.09
CA GLU A 24 -5.58 -2.11 8.20
C GLU A 24 -5.69 -3.24 9.23
N GLU A 25 -4.54 -3.74 9.68
CA GLU A 25 -4.49 -4.80 10.68
C GLU A 25 -4.75 -4.24 12.08
N GLU A 26 -5.59 -4.91 12.86
CA GLU A 26 -5.82 -4.58 14.26
C GLU A 26 -4.56 -4.87 15.09
N LEU A 27 -3.86 -3.80 15.47
CA LEU A 27 -2.69 -3.89 16.34
C LEU A 27 -3.13 -4.01 17.81
N PRO A 28 -2.45 -4.82 18.64
CA PRO A 28 -2.54 -4.75 20.10
C PRO A 28 -2.20 -3.35 20.61
N ASP A 29 -2.81 -2.93 21.73
CA ASP A 29 -2.64 -1.57 22.26
C ASP A 29 -1.17 -1.22 22.56
N ASP A 30 -0.36 -2.20 22.98
CA ASP A 30 1.08 -2.03 23.23
C ASP A 30 1.87 -1.72 21.94
N LEU A 31 1.38 -2.18 20.80
CA LEU A 31 1.99 -1.98 19.48
C LEU A 31 1.41 -0.77 18.74
N LYS A 32 0.16 -0.38 19.01
CA LYS A 32 -0.43 0.86 18.48
C LYS A 32 0.42 2.08 18.83
N ALA A 33 0.92 2.17 20.07
CA ALA A 33 1.79 3.26 20.51
C ALA A 33 3.16 3.30 19.79
N LYS A 34 3.53 2.24 19.07
CA LYS A 34 4.79 2.11 18.31
C LYS A 34 4.57 1.91 16.81
N ALA A 35 3.33 1.97 16.35
CA ALA A 35 2.94 1.65 14.98
C ALA A 35 3.69 2.54 13.97
N ASP A 36 3.79 3.84 14.29
CA ASP A 36 4.49 4.84 13.47
C ASP A 36 6.00 4.57 13.34
N LEU A 37 6.60 3.82 14.27
CA LEU A 37 8.06 3.69 14.41
C LEU A 37 8.63 2.34 13.94
N GLN A 38 7.84 1.25 13.94
CA GLN A 38 8.42 -0.10 13.86
C GLN A 38 8.07 -0.92 12.60
N ASN A 39 7.00 -0.60 11.88
CA ASN A 39 6.39 -1.61 11.01
C ASN A 39 6.28 -1.27 9.53
N THR A 40 6.74 -0.10 9.09
CA THR A 40 6.67 0.28 7.68
C THR A 40 8.07 0.20 7.07
N LYS A 41 8.46 -0.97 6.57
CA LYS A 41 9.72 -1.13 5.82
C LYS A 41 9.41 -1.12 4.33
N GLY A 42 9.59 0.03 3.68
CA GLY A 42 9.49 0.20 2.23
C GLY A 42 10.85 0.44 1.56
N GLU A 43 10.83 0.57 0.23
CA GLU A 43 12.00 0.98 -0.56
C GLU A 43 12.54 2.34 -0.12
N ALA A 44 11.66 3.30 0.18
CA ALA A 44 12.01 4.64 0.65
C ALA A 44 12.88 4.64 1.93
N ASN A 45 12.77 3.61 2.78
CA ASN A 45 13.57 3.52 4.01
C ASN A 45 14.96 2.91 3.79
N LEU A 46 15.26 2.41 2.59
CA LEU A 46 16.56 1.80 2.30
C LEU A 46 17.61 2.87 2.02
N ARG A 47 18.83 2.64 2.53
CA ARG A 47 19.96 3.53 2.27
C ARG A 47 20.32 3.47 0.78
N GLY A 48 20.29 4.63 0.13
CA GLY A 48 20.62 4.74 -1.29
C GLY A 48 19.50 4.26 -2.21
N HIS A 49 18.25 4.26 -1.74
CA HIS A 49 17.09 4.14 -2.62
C HIS A 49 17.09 5.26 -3.67
N LEU A 50 16.42 5.01 -4.78
CA LEU A 50 16.20 6.02 -5.81
C LEU A 50 14.95 6.82 -5.48
N LYS A 51 15.02 8.13 -5.69
CA LYS A 51 13.91 9.03 -5.45
C LYS A 51 12.78 8.82 -6.45
N GLY A 52 11.56 9.14 -6.02
CA GLY A 52 10.36 9.17 -6.85
C GLY A 52 10.46 10.12 -8.05
N GLU A 53 9.70 9.83 -9.10
CA GLU A 53 9.58 10.69 -10.29
C GLU A 53 8.73 11.94 -9.98
N GLY A 54 9.34 12.89 -9.29
CA GLY A 54 8.71 14.14 -8.85
C GLY A 54 9.63 14.92 -7.90
N GLU A 55 10.47 14.20 -7.17
CA GLU A 55 11.46 14.79 -6.26
C GLU A 55 12.78 15.18 -6.93
N GLU A 56 13.12 14.56 -8.07
CA GLU A 56 14.39 14.85 -8.77
C GLU A 56 14.31 16.08 -9.69
N GLU A 57 13.13 16.46 -10.19
CA GLU A 57 13.02 17.47 -11.26
C GLU A 57 12.42 18.82 -10.84
N GLY A 58 12.06 19.04 -9.57
CA GLY A 58 11.43 20.30 -9.14
C GLY A 58 10.07 20.59 -9.82
N ALA A 59 9.58 19.65 -10.61
CA ALA A 59 8.26 19.64 -11.20
C ALA A 59 7.29 19.14 -10.14
N LYS A 60 6.55 20.08 -9.53
CA LYS A 60 5.30 19.76 -8.82
C LYS A 60 4.29 19.24 -9.84
N GLY A 61 4.38 17.95 -10.15
CA GLY A 61 3.32 17.23 -10.84
C GLY A 61 2.11 17.14 -9.91
N GLU A 62 0.92 17.28 -10.47
CA GLU A 62 -0.34 17.10 -9.76
C GLU A 62 -0.55 15.60 -9.47
N GLY A 63 0.11 15.11 -8.42
CA GLY A 63 0.01 13.74 -7.94
C GLY A 63 0.54 13.67 -6.51
N ASN A 64 -0.10 12.85 -5.67
CA ASN A 64 0.43 12.48 -4.35
C ASN A 64 1.74 11.70 -4.54
N ASP A 65 2.83 12.38 -4.90
CA ASP A 65 4.16 11.82 -5.16
C ASP A 65 5.05 11.96 -3.92
N GLU A 66 4.45 11.70 -2.76
CA GLU A 66 5.17 11.57 -1.51
C GLU A 66 5.75 10.15 -1.43
N GLU A 67 6.99 10.04 -0.94
CA GLU A 67 7.57 8.73 -0.68
C GLU A 67 6.73 7.96 0.33
N GLU A 68 6.34 6.75 -0.05
CA GLU A 68 5.45 5.93 0.75
C GLU A 68 6.23 4.77 1.37
N SER A 69 6.07 4.67 2.68
CA SER A 69 6.66 3.59 3.46
C SER A 69 5.81 2.32 3.33
N GLY A 70 6.44 1.14 3.43
CA GLY A 70 5.76 -0.14 3.27
C GLY A 70 4.63 -0.37 4.27
N SER A 71 3.78 -1.36 4.04
CA SER A 71 2.69 -1.73 4.95
C SER A 71 3.21 -2.30 6.28
N SER A 72 2.34 -2.28 7.31
CA SER A 72 2.61 -2.95 8.59
C SER A 72 3.03 -4.41 8.38
N SER A 73 4.10 -4.85 9.04
CA SER A 73 4.56 -6.24 9.02
C SER A 73 3.97 -7.11 10.14
N TYR A 74 3.06 -6.55 10.95
CA TYR A 74 2.46 -7.29 12.05
C TYR A 74 1.45 -8.32 11.55
N VAL A 75 1.44 -9.49 12.18
CA VAL A 75 0.49 -10.58 11.92
C VAL A 75 -0.02 -11.08 13.27
N ALA A 76 -1.34 -11.14 13.44
CA ALA A 76 -1.93 -11.68 14.67
C ALA A 76 -1.54 -13.18 14.85
N PRO A 77 -1.16 -13.62 16.06
CA PRO A 77 -0.77 -15.01 16.30
C PRO A 77 -1.95 -15.99 16.15
N GLU A 78 -3.16 -15.52 16.43
CA GLU A 78 -4.39 -16.28 16.24
C GLU A 78 -5.04 -15.87 14.92
N LYS A 79 -5.29 -16.85 14.05
CA LYS A 79 -5.87 -16.63 12.71
C LYS A 79 -7.24 -15.95 12.73
N ASP A 80 -8.02 -16.19 13.77
CA ASP A 80 -9.37 -15.62 13.92
C ASP A 80 -9.32 -14.13 14.28
N LYS A 81 -8.16 -13.63 14.73
CA LYS A 81 -7.91 -12.22 15.06
C LYS A 81 -7.15 -11.49 13.95
N ASP A 82 -6.72 -12.20 12.91
CA ASP A 82 -6.03 -11.62 11.75
C ASP A 82 -7.05 -11.01 10.79
N THR A 83 -7.17 -9.70 10.82
CA THR A 83 -8.24 -9.00 10.09
C THR A 83 -8.03 -9.07 8.58
N GLN A 84 -6.78 -9.00 8.13
CA GLN A 84 -6.41 -9.11 6.71
C GLN A 84 -6.69 -10.52 6.18
N LEU A 85 -6.39 -11.56 6.96
CA LEU A 85 -6.69 -12.95 6.60
C LEU A 85 -8.20 -13.20 6.53
N GLN A 86 -8.96 -12.77 7.54
CA GLN A 86 -10.42 -12.94 7.53
C GLN A 86 -11.05 -12.20 6.35
N TYR A 87 -10.59 -10.97 6.05
CA TYR A 87 -11.04 -10.22 4.89
C TYR A 87 -10.75 -10.95 3.56
N ALA A 88 -9.55 -11.52 3.42
CA ALA A 88 -9.21 -12.33 2.24
C ALA A 88 -10.11 -13.56 2.10
N LEU A 89 -10.40 -14.25 3.20
CA LEU A 89 -11.31 -15.41 3.20
C LEU A 89 -12.74 -15.01 2.83
N ASP A 90 -13.23 -13.86 3.30
CA ASP A 90 -14.54 -13.33 2.93
C ASP A 90 -14.64 -13.05 1.43
N ILE A 91 -13.58 -12.50 0.81
CA ILE A 91 -13.53 -12.30 -0.65
C ILE A 91 -13.56 -13.64 -1.38
N LEU A 92 -12.71 -14.59 -0.98
CA LEU A 92 -12.63 -15.91 -1.63
C LEU A 92 -13.95 -16.70 -1.52
N ARG A 93 -14.71 -16.49 -0.46
CA ARG A 93 -16.02 -17.11 -0.22
C ARG A 93 -17.18 -16.35 -0.88
N GLY A 94 -16.91 -15.20 -1.51
CA GLY A 94 -17.92 -14.35 -2.14
C GLY A 94 -18.84 -13.63 -1.14
N ILE A 95 -18.42 -13.50 0.12
CA ILE A 95 -19.14 -12.76 1.17
C ILE A 95 -18.89 -11.26 1.00
N LYS A 96 -17.67 -10.88 0.61
CA LYS A 96 -17.27 -9.51 0.29
C LYS A 96 -16.81 -9.39 -1.16
N SER A 97 -16.95 -8.21 -1.74
CA SER A 97 -16.32 -7.85 -3.01
C SER A 97 -15.41 -6.64 -2.81
N VAL A 98 -14.29 -6.63 -3.52
CA VAL A 98 -13.45 -5.43 -3.65
C VAL A 98 -14.09 -4.55 -4.72
N ASP A 99 -14.57 -3.38 -4.32
CA ASP A 99 -15.08 -2.38 -5.27
C ASP A 99 -13.89 -1.72 -5.95
N THR A 100 -13.52 -2.25 -7.11
CA THR A 100 -12.48 -1.64 -7.95
C THR A 100 -13.03 -0.42 -8.66
N ASP A 101 -12.22 0.63 -8.83
CA ASP A 101 -12.61 1.84 -9.56
C ASP A 101 -13.02 1.56 -11.02
N ALA A 102 -12.62 0.41 -11.58
CA ALA A 102 -13.08 -0.07 -12.88
C ALA A 102 -14.60 -0.30 -12.92
N LYS A 103 -15.20 -0.77 -11.83
CA LYS A 103 -16.65 -1.00 -11.71
C LYS A 103 -17.43 0.31 -11.61
N LYS A 104 -16.86 1.29 -10.90
CA LYS A 104 -17.43 2.64 -10.72
C LYS A 104 -17.53 3.44 -12.03
N LYS A 105 -16.61 3.23 -12.97
CA LYS A 105 -16.69 3.83 -14.33
C LYS A 105 -17.72 3.15 -15.25
N ALA A 106 -18.06 1.89 -15.00
CA ALA A 106 -19.03 1.15 -15.80
C ALA A 106 -20.49 1.47 -15.44
N GLU A 107 -20.76 1.85 -14.18
CA GLU A 107 -22.11 2.21 -13.71
C GLU A 107 -22.47 3.70 -13.94
N ALA A 108 -21.50 4.51 -14.36
CA ALA A 108 -21.66 5.95 -14.62
C ALA A 108 -21.94 6.30 -16.09
N ASN A 109 -22.17 5.31 -16.97
CA ASN A 109 -22.52 5.49 -18.38
C ASN A 109 -23.92 4.97 -18.70
#